data_AF-A0A0R0F0M9-F1
#
_entry.id   AF-A0A0R0F0M9-F1
#
_cell.length_a   1.000
_cell.length_b   1.000
_cell.length_c   1.000
_cell.angle_alpha   90.00
_cell.angle_beta   90.00
_cell.angle_gamma   90.00
#
_symmetry.space_group_name_H-M   'P 1'
#
loop_
_entity.id
_entity.type
_entity.pdbx_description
1 polymer ?
#
loop_
_entity_poly.entity_id
_entity_poly.type
_entity_poly.pdbx_seq_one_letter_code
_entity_poly.pdbx_strand_id
1 'polypeptide(L)'
;MSGLSFRGFTYMLLIAFLIWSFNFEACIARRGKHWRQSRDVSASVYKKKGKNYGNAHNKYHGGGSKSKPPSSHKGTPTLPKPPPQHKNTPSPPYPTPPSDDTPTTPPPKAYNGGGHSSATTFNVLDFGAKGDGKSDDTKLDGTIVAPTSPKAWGKGLLQWLEFSKLVGITIQGNGIIDGRGSVWWQDNQYDDPIDDEEKLIVPLNHTVGSPSPPLPIQSEMGGKMPSVKPTALRFYGSFNPTVTGITIQNSPQCHLKFDNCNGVMVHDVTISSPGDSPNTDGIHLQNSKDVLIYSSSMACGDDCISIQTGCSNIYVHNVNCGPGHGISIGSLGKDNTRACVSNITVRDVNMHNTMNGVRIKTWQGGSGSVQGVLFSNIQVSEVELPIVIDQFYCDKRTCKNQTSAVSLAGINYERIRGTYTVKPVHFACSDNLPCVDVSLTSVELKPIQEQYHLYNPFCWQTYGELKTPTVPPIDCLQIGKPTNNRIQTDHDLC
;
A
#
# COMPACT_ATOMS: atom_id res chain seq x y z
N MET A 1 -11.70 -62.76 9.67
CA MET A 1 -11.11 -62.12 8.48
C MET A 1 -12.23 -61.53 7.65
N SER A 2 -12.42 -60.21 7.72
CA SER A 2 -13.33 -59.44 6.88
C SER A 2 -12.49 -58.37 6.18
N GLY A 3 -12.34 -58.50 4.86
CA GLY A 3 -11.44 -57.69 4.04
C GLY A 3 -11.90 -56.24 3.96
N LEU A 4 -11.02 -55.33 4.39
CA LEU A 4 -11.16 -53.89 4.13
C LEU A 4 -10.88 -53.62 2.65
N SER A 5 -11.85 -53.03 1.96
CA SER A 5 -11.79 -52.67 0.54
C SER A 5 -10.77 -51.53 0.31
N PHE A 6 -9.82 -51.78 -0.59
CA PHE A 6 -8.75 -50.86 -1.01
C PHE A 6 -9.27 -49.51 -1.55
N ARG A 7 -10.54 -49.46 -2.00
CA ARG A 7 -11.21 -48.23 -2.46
C ARG A 7 -11.51 -47.23 -1.34
N GLY A 8 -11.66 -47.69 -0.10
CA GLY A 8 -11.89 -46.81 1.06
C GLY A 8 -10.65 -46.04 1.47
N PHE A 9 -9.46 -46.65 1.32
CA PHE A 9 -8.20 -46.03 1.72
C PHE A 9 -7.76 -44.91 0.77
N THR A 10 -7.98 -45.08 -0.55
CA THR A 10 -7.73 -44.04 -1.55
C THR A 10 -8.68 -42.85 -1.40
N TYR A 11 -9.95 -43.08 -1.03
CA TYR A 11 -10.90 -42.00 -0.75
C TYR A 11 -10.55 -41.24 0.53
N MET A 12 -10.11 -41.95 1.58
CA MET A 12 -9.66 -41.32 2.82
C MET A 12 -8.38 -40.49 2.63
N LEU A 13 -7.43 -40.96 1.81
CA LEU A 13 -6.23 -40.20 1.45
C LEU A 13 -6.54 -38.97 0.59
N LEU A 14 -7.50 -39.05 -0.33
CA LEU A 14 -7.95 -37.91 -1.13
C LEU A 14 -8.67 -36.86 -0.27
N ILE A 15 -9.49 -37.29 0.70
CA ILE A 15 -10.13 -36.37 1.65
C ILE A 15 -9.10 -35.76 2.60
N ALA A 16 -8.11 -36.54 3.07
CA ALA A 16 -7.00 -36.02 3.87
C ALA A 16 -6.15 -35.01 3.07
N PHE A 17 -5.84 -35.28 1.80
CA PHE A 17 -5.14 -34.33 0.93
C PHE A 17 -5.94 -33.07 0.65
N LEU A 18 -7.26 -33.20 0.40
CA LEU A 18 -8.14 -32.04 0.24
C LEU A 18 -8.19 -31.20 1.53
N ILE A 19 -8.33 -31.83 2.69
CA ILE A 19 -8.32 -31.15 4.01
C ILE A 19 -6.95 -30.51 4.31
N TRP A 20 -5.85 -31.08 3.83
CA TRP A 20 -4.50 -30.49 4.00
C TRP A 20 -4.18 -29.39 2.96
N SER A 21 -4.85 -29.38 1.82
CA SER A 21 -4.69 -28.37 0.77
C SER A 21 -5.60 -27.14 0.92
N PHE A 22 -6.47 -27.11 1.93
CA PHE A 22 -7.28 -25.95 2.28
C PHE A 22 -6.74 -25.24 3.52
N ASN A 23 -5.62 -24.54 3.38
CA ASN A 23 -5.31 -23.44 4.29
C ASN A 23 -6.21 -22.26 3.94
N PHE A 24 -7.44 -22.30 4.46
CA PHE A 24 -8.32 -21.13 4.52
C PHE A 24 -7.81 -20.20 5.62
N GLU A 25 -7.25 -19.05 5.25
CA GLU A 25 -7.25 -17.91 6.14
C GLU A 25 -8.66 -17.33 6.19
N ALA A 26 -9.35 -17.62 7.30
CA ALA A 26 -10.48 -16.83 7.73
C ALA A 26 -9.94 -15.51 8.31
N CYS A 27 -10.32 -14.39 7.70
CA CYS A 27 -10.16 -13.07 8.31
C CYS A 27 -11.10 -12.99 9.54
N ILE A 28 -10.62 -13.42 10.71
CA ILE A 28 -11.38 -13.38 11.97
C ILE A 28 -11.07 -12.07 12.70
N ALA A 29 -11.90 -11.06 12.44
CA ALA A 29 -12.09 -9.95 13.36
C ALA A 29 -13.13 -10.34 14.42
N ARG A 30 -12.71 -10.81 15.61
CA ARG A 30 -13.59 -10.84 16.81
C ARG A 30 -12.85 -10.67 18.16
N ARG A 31 -13.02 -9.46 18.71
CA ARG A 31 -13.65 -9.12 20.00
C ARG A 31 -13.10 -9.78 21.28
N GLY A 32 -12.16 -9.09 21.92
CA GLY A 32 -11.76 -9.30 23.32
C GLY A 32 -12.86 -8.88 24.30
N LYS A 33 -13.10 -9.72 25.31
CA LYS A 33 -13.95 -9.43 26.47
C LYS A 33 -13.18 -8.57 27.48
N HIS A 34 -13.88 -7.62 28.09
CA HIS A 34 -13.44 -6.75 29.18
C HIS A 34 -12.75 -7.47 30.33
N TRP A 35 -11.70 -6.84 30.88
CA TRP A 35 -11.52 -6.63 32.33
C TRP A 35 -10.70 -5.36 32.56
N ARG A 36 -11.24 -4.43 33.37
CA ARG A 36 -10.49 -3.30 33.96
C ARG A 36 -9.65 -3.82 35.12
N GLN A 37 -8.40 -3.38 35.25
CA GLN A 37 -7.94 -2.72 36.48
C GLN A 37 -6.62 -1.98 36.26
N SER A 38 -6.58 -0.79 36.86
CA SER A 38 -5.44 0.12 36.95
C SER A 38 -4.37 -0.43 37.90
N ARG A 39 -3.10 -0.10 37.63
CA ARG A 39 -2.17 0.41 38.65
C ARG A 39 -0.85 0.89 38.03
N ASP A 40 -0.50 2.12 38.40
CA ASP A 40 0.83 2.73 38.29
C ASP A 40 1.88 1.91 39.02
N VAL A 41 3.10 1.85 38.45
CA VAL A 41 4.35 1.94 39.22
C VAL A 41 5.42 2.64 38.37
N SER A 42 5.83 3.82 38.85
CA SER A 42 7.05 4.53 38.48
C SER A 42 8.32 3.75 38.81
N ALA A 43 9.34 3.81 37.94
CA ALA A 43 10.74 3.80 38.38
C ALA A 43 11.65 4.50 37.36
N SER A 44 12.22 5.61 37.81
CA SER A 44 13.48 6.25 37.43
C SER A 44 14.66 5.23 37.48
N VAL A 45 15.88 5.41 36.95
CA VAL A 45 16.95 6.43 37.09
C VAL A 45 18.06 5.93 36.09
N TYR A 46 18.88 6.69 35.35
CA TYR A 46 20.05 7.47 35.79
C TYR A 46 20.73 8.20 34.62
N LYS A 47 20.85 9.53 34.76
CA LYS A 47 21.83 10.39 34.09
C LYS A 47 23.21 10.16 34.70
N LYS A 48 24.26 10.10 33.88
CA LYS A 48 25.65 10.34 34.32
C LYS A 48 26.22 11.57 33.60
N LYS A 49 26.81 12.45 34.40
CA LYS A 49 27.34 13.78 34.07
C LYS A 49 28.85 13.75 34.34
N GLY A 50 29.66 14.32 33.46
CA GLY A 50 31.07 14.71 33.70
C GLY A 50 31.42 15.81 32.70
N LYS A 51 31.40 17.09 33.09
CA LYS A 51 32.44 17.94 33.70
C LYS A 51 33.48 18.48 32.70
N ASN A 52 33.35 19.79 32.47
CA ASN A 52 34.27 20.73 31.83
C ASN A 52 35.62 20.83 32.52
N TYR A 53 36.64 21.21 31.73
CA TYR A 53 37.66 22.19 32.12
C TYR A 53 37.78 23.22 30.99
N GLY A 54 37.84 24.50 31.35
CA GLY A 54 38.02 25.63 30.44
C GLY A 54 39.37 26.31 30.60
N ASN A 55 39.68 27.18 29.63
CA ASN A 55 40.45 28.45 29.66
C ASN A 55 41.08 28.68 28.27
N ALA A 56 41.46 29.88 27.83
CA ALA A 56 40.90 31.22 27.79
C ALA A 56 41.93 32.06 26.98
N HIS A 57 41.46 33.06 26.23
CA HIS A 57 42.17 34.26 25.72
C HIS A 57 43.30 34.14 24.66
N ASN A 58 43.13 34.79 23.51
CA ASN A 58 43.69 36.15 23.31
C ASN A 58 43.12 36.92 22.10
N LYS A 59 43.05 38.24 22.25
CA LYS A 59 42.64 39.28 21.29
C LYS A 59 43.78 39.64 20.32
N TYR A 60 43.47 40.15 19.12
CA TYR A 60 43.64 41.58 18.76
C TYR A 60 43.36 41.89 17.26
N HIS A 61 42.80 43.10 17.05
CA HIS A 61 42.70 44.06 15.91
C HIS A 61 43.12 43.62 14.48
N GLY A 62 42.54 44.12 13.38
CA GLY A 62 41.68 45.26 13.10
C GLY A 62 41.95 45.73 11.64
N GLY A 63 41.02 46.47 11.03
CA GLY A 63 41.27 47.19 9.77
C GLY A 63 40.14 47.05 8.74
N GLY A 64 39.53 48.17 8.36
CA GLY A 64 38.43 48.22 7.40
C GLY A 64 38.69 49.10 6.17
N SER A 65 37.64 49.17 5.34
CA SER A 65 37.20 50.26 4.46
C SER A 65 37.25 50.09 2.92
N LYS A 66 36.04 50.17 2.34
CA LYS A 66 35.56 51.03 1.22
C LYS A 66 35.85 50.71 -0.27
N SER A 67 34.80 50.17 -0.93
CA SER A 67 33.97 50.70 -2.06
C SER A 67 34.54 51.39 -3.34
N LYS A 68 34.14 50.78 -4.49
CA LYS A 68 33.54 51.32 -5.78
C LYS A 68 34.46 51.87 -6.94
N PRO A 69 33.98 52.00 -8.22
CA PRO A 69 33.88 51.00 -9.34
C PRO A 69 34.43 51.57 -10.70
N PRO A 70 33.89 51.32 -11.93
CA PRO A 70 33.65 50.10 -12.74
C PRO A 70 34.37 50.11 -14.14
N SER A 71 34.31 49.00 -14.91
CA SER A 71 34.46 49.04 -16.38
C SER A 71 33.61 48.00 -17.13
N SER A 72 33.30 48.37 -18.37
CA SER A 72 32.19 48.04 -19.29
C SER A 72 32.28 46.81 -20.22
N HIS A 73 31.09 46.37 -20.68
CA HIS A 73 30.70 45.69 -21.95
C HIS A 73 31.17 44.24 -22.20
N LYS A 74 30.36 43.28 -22.71
CA LYS A 74 29.35 43.30 -23.79
C LYS A 74 28.55 41.97 -23.82
N GLY A 75 27.26 41.99 -24.19
CA GLY A 75 26.57 40.86 -24.87
C GLY A 75 25.47 40.12 -24.10
N THR A 76 24.20 40.42 -24.40
CA THR A 76 22.98 39.76 -23.91
C THR A 76 22.33 38.93 -25.02
N PRO A 77 21.82 37.70 -24.77
CA PRO A 77 20.77 37.09 -25.58
C PRO A 77 19.39 37.33 -24.95
N THR A 78 18.45 37.81 -25.76
CA THR A 78 17.07 38.15 -25.43
C THR A 78 16.19 36.93 -25.14
N LEU A 79 15.40 36.99 -24.06
CA LEU A 79 14.26 36.10 -23.79
C LEU A 79 13.05 36.45 -24.69
N PRO A 80 12.24 35.46 -25.10
CA PRO A 80 11.02 35.70 -25.87
C PRO A 80 9.88 36.31 -25.04
N LYS A 81 9.07 37.11 -25.72
CA LYS A 81 7.96 37.94 -25.22
C LYS A 81 6.75 37.08 -24.79
N PRO A 82 6.02 37.42 -23.71
CA PRO A 82 4.79 36.71 -23.34
C PRO A 82 3.63 37.02 -24.31
N PRO A 83 2.66 36.10 -24.47
CA PRO A 83 1.46 36.33 -25.29
C PRO A 83 0.55 37.40 -24.68
N PRO A 84 -0.28 38.08 -25.49
CA PRO A 84 -1.16 39.16 -25.03
C PRO A 84 -2.29 38.68 -24.12
N GLN A 85 -2.58 39.46 -23.09
CA GLN A 85 -3.69 39.28 -22.15
C GLN A 85 -5.04 39.38 -22.87
N HIS A 86 -5.85 38.33 -22.77
CA HIS A 86 -7.26 38.35 -23.16
C HIS A 86 -8.09 39.13 -22.12
N LYS A 87 -8.96 40.00 -22.63
CA LYS A 87 -9.93 40.80 -21.87
C LYS A 87 -10.92 39.91 -21.13
N ASN A 88 -11.13 40.21 -19.84
CA ASN A 88 -12.18 39.63 -19.00
C ASN A 88 -13.56 39.89 -19.61
N THR A 89 -14.26 38.81 -19.97
CA THR A 89 -15.70 38.81 -20.26
C THR A 89 -16.38 38.00 -19.15
N PRO A 90 -17.51 38.43 -18.57
CA PRO A 90 -18.17 37.69 -17.48
C PRO A 90 -18.68 36.33 -17.97
N SER A 91 -18.44 35.28 -17.19
CA SER A 91 -18.99 33.94 -17.43
C SER A 91 -20.53 33.96 -17.32
N PRO A 92 -21.27 33.27 -18.20
CA PRO A 92 -22.71 33.08 -18.04
C PRO A 92 -23.00 32.20 -16.82
N PRO A 93 -24.17 32.36 -16.16
CA PRO A 93 -24.52 31.57 -14.99
C PRO A 93 -24.64 30.08 -15.33
N TYR A 94 -24.17 29.23 -14.41
CA TYR A 94 -24.26 27.78 -14.47
C TYR A 94 -25.72 27.31 -14.72
N PRO A 95 -25.97 26.38 -15.65
CA PRO A 95 -27.27 25.73 -15.72
C PRO A 95 -27.48 24.84 -14.49
N THR A 96 -28.66 24.96 -13.89
CA THR A 96 -29.16 24.06 -12.84
C THR A 96 -29.16 22.60 -13.30
N PRO A 97 -28.83 21.62 -12.43
CA PRO A 97 -28.88 20.21 -12.79
C PRO A 97 -30.30 19.79 -13.18
N PRO A 98 -30.50 18.94 -14.21
CA PRO A 98 -31.80 18.38 -14.50
C PRO A 98 -32.27 17.50 -13.33
N SER A 99 -33.56 17.60 -13.02
CA SER A 99 -34.26 16.73 -12.08
C SER A 99 -34.14 15.26 -12.51
N ASP A 100 -33.77 14.42 -11.55
CA ASP A 100 -33.54 12.98 -11.70
C ASP A 100 -34.86 12.23 -11.91
N ASP A 101 -35.31 12.16 -13.16
CA ASP A 101 -36.39 11.26 -13.60
C ASP A 101 -35.80 10.23 -14.57
N THR A 102 -35.02 9.29 -14.03
CA THR A 102 -34.63 8.08 -14.75
C THR A 102 -35.53 6.91 -14.31
N PRO A 103 -36.17 6.16 -15.23
CA PRO A 103 -37.05 5.06 -14.86
C PRO A 103 -36.28 3.95 -14.12
N THR A 104 -36.64 3.71 -12.86
CA THR A 104 -36.09 2.62 -12.06
C THR A 104 -36.61 1.29 -12.60
N THR A 105 -35.77 0.57 -13.35
CA THR A 105 -36.04 -0.84 -13.67
C THR A 105 -35.86 -1.65 -12.39
N PRO A 106 -36.79 -2.53 -12.01
CA PRO A 106 -36.67 -3.30 -10.78
C PRO A 106 -35.47 -4.26 -10.86
N PRO A 107 -34.75 -4.49 -9.75
CA PRO A 107 -33.61 -5.40 -9.75
C PRO A 107 -34.05 -6.84 -10.11
N PRO A 108 -33.26 -7.57 -10.92
CA PRO A 108 -33.58 -8.95 -11.26
C PRO A 108 -33.53 -9.87 -10.02
N LYS A 109 -34.35 -10.93 -10.06
CA LYS A 109 -34.53 -11.87 -8.95
C LYS A 109 -33.28 -12.73 -8.75
N ALA A 110 -32.84 -12.85 -7.50
CA ALA A 110 -31.75 -13.75 -7.11
C ALA A 110 -32.03 -15.20 -7.54
N TYR A 111 -31.01 -15.87 -8.10
CA TYR A 111 -31.08 -17.27 -8.49
C TYR A 111 -31.04 -18.17 -7.24
N ASN A 112 -32.19 -18.70 -6.84
CA ASN A 112 -32.30 -19.71 -5.77
C ASN A 112 -32.06 -21.11 -6.34
N GLY A 113 -30.80 -21.42 -6.66
CA GLY A 113 -30.34 -22.80 -6.82
C GLY A 113 -30.15 -23.43 -5.44
N GLY A 114 -30.88 -24.49 -5.15
CA GLY A 114 -31.06 -25.02 -3.79
C GLY A 114 -29.78 -25.42 -3.05
N GLY A 115 -29.79 -25.13 -1.74
CA GLY A 115 -29.23 -26.03 -0.74
C GLY A 115 -27.76 -25.84 -0.34
N HIS A 116 -27.34 -24.64 0.05
CA HIS A 116 -26.52 -24.37 1.25
C HIS A 116 -26.22 -22.88 1.33
N SER A 117 -26.22 -22.34 2.56
CA SER A 117 -25.95 -20.95 2.92
C SER A 117 -24.73 -20.39 2.17
N SER A 118 -24.93 -19.66 1.06
CA SER A 118 -23.84 -19.04 0.31
C SER A 118 -24.13 -17.58 0.01
N ALA A 119 -23.07 -16.81 -0.05
CA ALA A 119 -23.01 -15.47 -0.62
C ALA A 119 -23.98 -15.30 -1.79
N THR A 120 -24.70 -14.18 -1.82
CA THR A 120 -25.51 -13.77 -2.97
C THR A 120 -24.58 -13.63 -4.16
N THR A 121 -24.48 -14.69 -4.96
CA THR A 121 -23.69 -14.69 -6.18
C THR A 121 -24.58 -14.07 -7.26
N PHE A 122 -24.21 -12.89 -7.73
CA PHE A 122 -24.91 -12.23 -8.83
C PHE A 122 -24.34 -12.73 -10.15
N ASN A 123 -25.21 -13.14 -11.06
CA ASN A 123 -24.79 -13.47 -12.41
C ASN A 123 -24.56 -12.15 -13.15
N VAL A 124 -23.30 -11.82 -13.43
CA VAL A 124 -22.94 -10.57 -14.15
C VAL A 124 -23.57 -10.50 -15.55
N LEU A 125 -23.97 -11.63 -16.14
CA LEU A 125 -24.73 -11.69 -17.39
C LEU A 125 -26.10 -10.97 -17.26
N ASP A 126 -26.70 -10.96 -16.07
CA ASP A 126 -27.96 -10.25 -15.79
C ASP A 126 -27.79 -8.72 -15.88
N PHE A 127 -26.54 -8.25 -15.87
CA PHE A 127 -26.15 -6.85 -16.04
C PHE A 127 -25.47 -6.59 -17.40
N GLY A 128 -25.63 -7.51 -18.35
CA GLY A 128 -25.14 -7.34 -19.73
C GLY A 128 -23.68 -7.75 -19.95
N ALA A 129 -23.03 -8.41 -18.98
CA ALA A 129 -21.75 -9.07 -19.23
C ALA A 129 -21.90 -10.10 -20.36
N LYS A 130 -20.84 -10.25 -21.16
CA LYS A 130 -20.79 -11.25 -22.24
C LYS A 130 -19.65 -12.19 -21.91
N GLY A 131 -19.95 -13.48 -21.89
CA GLY A 131 -18.96 -14.54 -21.72
C GLY A 131 -19.20 -15.61 -22.76
N ASP A 132 -18.15 -16.03 -23.45
CA ASP A 132 -18.15 -17.10 -24.44
C ASP A 132 -17.50 -18.40 -23.92
N GLY A 133 -16.97 -18.37 -22.69
CA GLY A 133 -16.28 -19.47 -22.02
C GLY A 133 -14.88 -19.75 -22.57
N LYS A 134 -14.30 -18.84 -23.36
CA LYS A 134 -12.97 -18.97 -23.99
C LYS A 134 -12.11 -17.72 -23.80
N SER A 135 -12.65 -16.58 -24.17
CA SER A 135 -12.09 -15.24 -23.98
C SER A 135 -13.27 -14.34 -23.62
N ASP A 136 -13.67 -14.42 -22.36
CA ASP A 136 -14.81 -13.67 -21.87
C ASP A 136 -14.50 -12.16 -21.93
N ASP A 137 -15.42 -11.33 -22.40
CA ASP A 137 -15.22 -9.88 -22.52
C ASP A 137 -16.43 -9.11 -21.99
N THR A 138 -16.20 -8.27 -21.00
CA THR A 138 -17.26 -7.47 -20.40
C THR A 138 -16.94 -5.99 -20.59
N LYS A 139 -17.75 -5.32 -21.41
CA LYS A 139 -17.73 -3.87 -21.52
C LYS A 139 -18.50 -3.23 -20.37
N LEU A 140 -17.86 -2.31 -19.67
CA LEU A 140 -18.46 -1.47 -18.65
C LEU A 140 -18.54 -0.03 -19.17
N ASP A 141 -19.72 0.38 -19.63
CA ASP A 141 -19.96 1.73 -20.18
C ASP A 141 -20.83 2.61 -19.24
N GLY A 142 -21.31 2.05 -18.13
CA GLY A 142 -22.15 2.75 -17.14
C GLY A 142 -21.57 2.68 -15.72
N THR A 143 -22.39 3.01 -14.72
CA THR A 143 -21.99 2.98 -13.31
C THR A 143 -22.60 1.78 -12.59
N ILE A 144 -21.78 0.89 -12.03
CA ILE A 144 -22.20 -0.14 -11.08
C ILE A 144 -22.08 0.46 -9.67
N VAL A 145 -23.18 0.47 -8.91
CA VAL A 145 -23.27 1.15 -7.61
C VAL A 145 -23.54 0.15 -6.49
N ALA A 146 -22.70 0.17 -5.44
CA ALA A 146 -22.85 -0.71 -4.28
C ALA A 146 -24.08 -0.33 -3.43
N PRO A 147 -24.76 -1.31 -2.81
CA PRO A 147 -25.86 -1.01 -1.90
C PRO A 147 -25.33 -0.44 -0.56
N THR A 148 -26.03 0.56 -0.02
CA THR A 148 -25.70 1.16 1.29
C THR A 148 -26.50 0.59 2.45
N SER A 149 -27.48 -0.29 2.18
CA SER A 149 -28.26 -0.93 3.24
C SER A 149 -27.52 -2.17 3.77
N PRO A 150 -27.30 -2.31 5.09
CA PRO A 150 -26.71 -3.52 5.67
C PRO A 150 -27.49 -4.80 5.33
N LYS A 151 -28.80 -4.70 5.09
CA LYS A 151 -29.65 -5.84 4.74
C LYS A 151 -29.33 -6.43 3.36
N ALA A 152 -28.72 -5.64 2.47
CA ALA A 152 -28.28 -6.11 1.15
C ALA A 152 -26.99 -6.94 1.24
N TRP A 153 -26.26 -6.84 2.35
CA TRP A 153 -24.99 -7.53 2.55
C TRP A 153 -25.21 -8.82 3.35
N GLY A 154 -24.71 -9.93 2.79
CA GLY A 154 -24.59 -11.19 3.52
C GLY A 154 -23.59 -11.07 4.67
N LYS A 155 -23.57 -12.06 5.56
CA LYS A 155 -22.54 -12.14 6.62
C LYS A 155 -21.23 -12.64 6.02
N GLY A 156 -20.13 -11.92 6.27
CA GLY A 156 -18.77 -12.39 5.97
C GLY A 156 -18.38 -12.37 4.49
N LEU A 157 -19.00 -11.51 3.68
CA LEU A 157 -18.57 -11.28 2.29
C LEU A 157 -17.23 -10.55 2.29
N LEU A 158 -16.20 -11.17 1.71
CA LEU A 158 -14.86 -10.57 1.57
C LEU A 158 -14.74 -9.73 0.29
N GLN A 159 -15.68 -9.86 -0.64
CA GLN A 159 -15.71 -9.16 -1.91
C GLN A 159 -17.15 -8.84 -2.32
N TRP A 160 -17.31 -7.77 -3.12
CA TRP A 160 -18.57 -7.37 -3.71
C TRP A 160 -18.75 -7.99 -5.10
N LEU A 161 -17.80 -7.77 -6.00
CA LEU A 161 -17.77 -8.38 -7.34
C LEU A 161 -16.63 -9.39 -7.41
N GLU A 162 -16.92 -10.62 -7.85
CA GLU A 162 -15.95 -11.69 -7.97
C GLU A 162 -15.95 -12.32 -9.36
N PHE A 163 -14.77 -12.44 -9.95
CA PHE A 163 -14.48 -13.20 -11.16
C PHE A 163 -13.57 -14.36 -10.79
N SER A 164 -14.08 -15.59 -10.90
CA SER A 164 -13.41 -16.77 -10.34
C SER A 164 -13.14 -17.82 -11.41
N LYS A 165 -11.89 -18.28 -11.48
CA LYS A 165 -11.43 -19.37 -12.34
C LYS A 165 -11.72 -19.16 -13.83
N LEU A 166 -11.59 -17.92 -14.30
CA LEU A 166 -11.78 -17.55 -15.69
C LEU A 166 -10.46 -17.63 -16.46
N VAL A 167 -10.55 -17.75 -17.78
CA VAL A 167 -9.41 -17.75 -18.70
C VAL A 167 -9.63 -16.66 -19.74
N GLY A 168 -8.67 -15.73 -19.85
CA GLY A 168 -8.70 -14.67 -20.88
C GLY A 168 -9.78 -13.60 -20.68
N ILE A 169 -10.35 -13.48 -19.47
CA ILE A 169 -11.37 -12.48 -19.18
C ILE A 169 -10.81 -11.06 -19.34
N THR A 170 -11.52 -10.20 -20.06
CA THR A 170 -11.20 -8.77 -20.18
C THR A 170 -12.34 -7.91 -19.66
N ILE A 171 -12.08 -7.11 -18.62
CA ILE A 171 -12.97 -6.03 -18.18
C ILE A 171 -12.44 -4.72 -18.76
N GLN A 172 -13.24 -4.07 -19.60
CA GLN A 172 -12.83 -2.86 -20.32
C GLN A 172 -13.97 -1.86 -20.47
N GLY A 173 -13.67 -0.61 -20.81
CA GLY A 173 -14.66 0.44 -21.08
C GLY A 173 -14.31 1.73 -20.35
N ASN A 174 -15.26 2.65 -20.25
CA ASN A 174 -15.07 3.95 -19.58
C ASN A 174 -15.98 4.12 -18.35
N GLY A 175 -16.66 3.05 -17.94
CA GLY A 175 -17.61 3.08 -16.84
C GLY A 175 -16.96 3.02 -15.47
N ILE A 176 -17.82 3.10 -14.44
CA ILE A 176 -17.44 3.34 -13.05
C ILE A 176 -17.96 2.20 -12.17
N ILE A 177 -17.11 1.68 -11.29
CA ILE A 177 -17.51 0.83 -10.16
C ILE A 177 -17.44 1.70 -8.89
N ASP A 178 -18.59 2.06 -8.33
CA ASP A 178 -18.69 2.86 -7.11
C ASP A 178 -19.04 1.98 -5.91
N GLY A 179 -18.05 1.74 -5.05
CA GLY A 179 -18.18 0.92 -3.85
C GLY A 179 -18.95 1.57 -2.70
N ARG A 180 -19.23 2.89 -2.77
CA ARG A 180 -19.91 3.68 -1.72
C ARG A 180 -19.38 3.40 -0.30
N GLY A 181 -18.07 3.31 -0.17
CA GLY A 181 -17.32 2.92 1.03
C GLY A 181 -17.55 3.79 2.26
N SER A 182 -18.06 5.03 2.10
CA SER A 182 -18.29 5.95 3.22
C SER A 182 -19.26 5.46 4.28
N VAL A 183 -20.15 4.50 3.97
CA VAL A 183 -21.01 3.84 4.98
C VAL A 183 -20.29 2.75 5.77
N TRP A 184 -19.14 2.28 5.27
CA TRP A 184 -18.29 1.25 5.90
C TRP A 184 -17.17 1.84 6.75
N TRP A 185 -16.72 3.05 6.44
CA TRP A 185 -15.63 3.73 7.16
C TRP A 185 -16.07 4.41 8.47
N GLN A 186 -17.35 4.27 8.87
CA GLN A 186 -17.92 4.93 10.05
C GLN A 186 -17.58 4.24 11.38
N ASP A 187 -16.88 3.10 11.37
CA ASP A 187 -16.49 2.39 12.58
C ASP A 187 -15.20 2.97 13.19
N ASN A 188 -15.15 2.97 14.53
CA ASN A 188 -14.14 3.63 15.35
C ASN A 188 -12.69 3.25 14.98
N GLN A 189 -11.77 4.20 15.18
CA GLN A 189 -10.29 4.11 15.10
C GLN A 189 -9.60 2.95 15.88
N TYR A 190 -10.37 2.01 16.45
CA TYR A 190 -9.88 0.90 17.28
C TYR A 190 -10.09 -0.48 16.65
N ASP A 191 -10.81 -0.59 15.53
CA ASP A 191 -11.00 -1.87 14.82
C ASP A 191 -9.94 -2.10 13.72
N ASP A 192 -9.22 -1.06 13.31
CA ASP A 192 -8.09 -1.18 12.40
C ASP A 192 -6.78 -1.29 13.21
N PRO A 193 -5.88 -2.23 12.85
CA PRO A 193 -4.62 -2.42 13.55
C PRO A 193 -3.82 -1.12 13.58
N ILE A 194 -3.35 -0.71 14.77
CA ILE A 194 -2.50 0.48 14.91
C ILE A 194 -1.16 0.12 14.26
N ASP A 195 -0.87 0.71 13.11
CA ASP A 195 0.45 0.66 12.50
C ASP A 195 1.38 1.57 13.32
N ASP A 196 2.45 1.00 13.89
CA ASP A 196 3.36 1.71 14.79
C ASP A 196 4.13 2.85 14.08
N GLU A 197 4.09 2.91 12.74
CA GLU A 197 4.69 3.97 11.92
C GLU A 197 4.06 5.35 12.13
N GLU A 198 2.80 5.43 12.61
CA GLU A 198 2.16 6.70 12.97
C GLU A 198 2.94 7.45 14.08
N LYS A 199 3.77 6.73 14.86
CA LYS A 199 4.65 7.32 15.89
C LYS A 199 5.85 8.07 15.31
N LEU A 200 6.24 7.83 14.05
CA LEU A 200 7.33 8.56 13.39
C LEU A 200 6.88 9.90 12.82
N ILE A 201 5.57 10.13 12.73
CA ILE A 201 4.95 11.33 12.19
C ILE A 201 4.62 12.27 13.36
N VAL A 202 5.61 13.04 13.84
CA VAL A 202 5.39 14.05 14.88
C VAL A 202 5.48 15.47 14.27
N PRO A 203 4.36 16.21 14.16
CA PRO A 203 4.38 17.60 13.71
C PRO A 203 5.19 18.49 14.67
N LEU A 204 5.92 19.48 14.13
CA LEU A 204 6.81 20.37 14.90
C LEU A 204 6.10 21.22 15.97
N ASN A 205 4.77 21.37 15.89
CA ASN A 205 3.99 22.17 16.83
C ASN A 205 2.89 21.32 17.48
N HIS A 206 3.03 21.04 18.77
CA HIS A 206 1.95 20.53 19.64
C HIS A 206 0.86 21.59 19.90
N THR A 207 0.32 22.20 18.84
CA THR A 207 -0.82 23.13 18.91
C THR A 207 -1.72 22.95 17.69
N VAL A 208 -2.15 21.71 17.46
CA VAL A 208 -3.44 21.48 16.79
C VAL A 208 -4.09 20.39 17.62
N GLY A 209 -5.00 20.77 18.52
CA GLY A 209 -6.00 19.81 18.95
C GLY A 209 -6.63 19.27 17.69
N SER A 210 -6.56 17.96 17.47
CA SER A 210 -7.37 17.31 16.43
C SER A 210 -8.75 17.94 16.50
N PRO A 211 -9.23 18.64 15.45
CA PRO A 211 -10.62 19.01 15.42
C PRO A 211 -11.34 17.68 15.55
N SER A 212 -12.10 17.52 16.63
CA SER A 212 -13.05 16.42 16.77
C SER A 212 -13.74 16.29 15.41
N PRO A 213 -13.68 15.11 14.77
CA PRO A 213 -14.33 14.93 13.48
C PRO A 213 -15.77 15.42 13.63
N PRO A 214 -16.32 16.13 12.64
CA PRO A 214 -17.70 16.59 12.70
C PRO A 214 -18.57 15.38 13.07
N LEU A 215 -19.41 15.54 14.10
CA LEU A 215 -20.35 14.52 14.53
C LEU A 215 -21.03 13.96 13.28
N PRO A 216 -20.96 12.64 13.03
CA PRO A 216 -21.49 12.09 11.80
C PRO A 216 -22.98 12.39 11.75
N ILE A 217 -23.42 12.92 10.61
CA ILE A 217 -24.84 13.00 10.25
C ILE A 217 -25.37 11.58 10.44
N GLN A 218 -26.25 11.39 11.42
CA GLN A 218 -26.90 10.11 11.64
C GLN A 218 -27.56 9.70 10.33
N SER A 219 -27.13 8.55 9.80
CA SER A 219 -27.84 7.86 8.73
C SER A 219 -29.32 7.83 9.08
N GLU A 220 -30.12 8.61 8.34
CA GLU A 220 -31.57 8.48 8.34
C GLU A 220 -31.89 7.01 8.05
N MET A 221 -32.36 6.28 9.08
CA MET A 221 -32.88 4.92 9.02
C MET A 221 -31.97 3.85 8.36
N GLY A 222 -31.05 3.23 9.12
CA GLY A 222 -30.38 2.00 8.66
C GLY A 222 -29.50 1.36 9.73
N GLY A 223 -29.49 0.03 9.85
CA GLY A 223 -28.70 -0.69 10.85
C GLY A 223 -27.17 -0.54 10.68
N LYS A 224 -26.38 -1.10 11.60
CA LYS A 224 -24.91 -1.11 11.49
C LYS A 224 -24.44 -2.04 10.36
N MET A 225 -23.47 -1.61 9.55
CA MET A 225 -22.83 -2.42 8.52
C MET A 225 -22.12 -3.66 9.12
N PRO A 226 -21.94 -4.76 8.35
CA PRO A 226 -21.12 -5.88 8.80
C PRO A 226 -19.70 -5.44 9.17
N SER A 227 -19.05 -6.15 10.10
CA SER A 227 -17.69 -5.80 10.55
C SER A 227 -16.58 -6.13 9.55
N VAL A 228 -16.90 -6.88 8.49
CA VAL A 228 -15.95 -7.25 7.44
C VAL A 228 -16.26 -6.37 6.23
N LYS A 229 -15.34 -5.45 5.93
CA LYS A 229 -15.41 -4.55 4.77
C LYS A 229 -15.08 -5.37 3.51
N PRO A 230 -15.92 -5.38 2.47
CA PRO A 230 -15.66 -6.13 1.25
C PRO A 230 -14.72 -5.38 0.29
N THR A 231 -13.85 -6.11 -0.39
CA THR A 231 -13.15 -5.61 -1.59
C THR A 231 -14.16 -5.35 -2.71
N ALA A 232 -14.03 -4.26 -3.47
CA ALA A 232 -14.95 -3.92 -4.54
C ALA A 232 -14.90 -4.93 -5.70
N LEU A 233 -13.71 -5.18 -6.26
CA LEU A 233 -13.52 -6.10 -7.38
C LEU A 233 -12.41 -7.11 -7.09
N ARG A 234 -12.72 -8.41 -7.17
CA ARG A 234 -11.77 -9.50 -6.94
C ARG A 234 -11.72 -10.46 -8.12
N PHE A 235 -10.51 -10.81 -8.54
CA PHE A 235 -10.22 -11.96 -9.37
C PHE A 235 -9.60 -13.07 -8.51
N TYR A 236 -10.12 -14.29 -8.63
CA TYR A 236 -9.61 -15.45 -7.93
C TYR A 236 -9.30 -16.59 -8.89
N GLY A 237 -8.12 -17.21 -8.80
CA GLY A 237 -7.82 -18.43 -9.54
C GLY A 237 -7.84 -18.28 -11.07
N SER A 238 -7.72 -17.06 -11.60
CA SER A 238 -7.95 -16.76 -13.03
C SER A 238 -6.64 -16.67 -13.82
N PHE A 239 -6.71 -17.02 -15.11
CA PHE A 239 -5.57 -17.01 -16.03
C PHE A 239 -5.78 -15.95 -17.11
N ASN A 240 -4.76 -15.13 -17.35
CA ASN A 240 -4.77 -14.02 -18.28
C ASN A 240 -5.92 -13.00 -18.08
N PRO A 241 -6.27 -12.57 -16.84
CA PRO A 241 -7.27 -11.53 -16.67
C PRO A 241 -6.70 -10.17 -17.07
N THR A 242 -7.48 -9.39 -17.82
CA THR A 242 -7.16 -8.01 -18.20
C THR A 242 -8.21 -7.04 -17.62
N VAL A 243 -7.75 -5.95 -16.99
CA VAL A 243 -8.62 -4.85 -16.54
C VAL A 243 -8.10 -3.54 -17.12
N THR A 244 -8.94 -2.81 -17.87
CA THR A 244 -8.51 -1.57 -18.53
C THR A 244 -9.59 -0.51 -18.70
N GLY A 245 -9.19 0.77 -18.71
CA GLY A 245 -10.04 1.93 -19.05
C GLY A 245 -11.07 2.34 -17.99
N ILE A 246 -11.41 1.44 -17.07
CA ILE A 246 -12.46 1.66 -16.08
C ILE A 246 -12.00 2.53 -14.90
N THR A 247 -12.97 3.09 -14.19
CA THR A 247 -12.77 3.74 -12.89
C THR A 247 -13.32 2.88 -11.76
N ILE A 248 -12.55 2.71 -10.68
CA ILE A 248 -13.01 2.06 -9.43
C ILE A 248 -12.89 3.06 -8.30
N GLN A 249 -14.00 3.43 -7.67
CA GLN A 249 -14.01 4.48 -6.65
C GLN A 249 -14.70 4.06 -5.36
N ASN A 250 -14.31 4.72 -4.26
CA ASN A 250 -14.93 4.59 -2.95
C ASN A 250 -15.09 3.13 -2.50
N SER A 251 -14.05 2.30 -2.66
CA SER A 251 -14.16 0.91 -2.22
C SER A 251 -14.27 0.81 -0.69
N PRO A 252 -15.11 -0.06 -0.12
CA PRO A 252 -15.15 -0.28 1.32
C PRO A 252 -13.80 -0.74 1.92
N GLN A 253 -12.98 -1.43 1.13
CA GLN A 253 -11.63 -1.91 1.44
C GLN A 253 -10.82 -1.91 0.13
N CYS A 254 -10.29 -3.06 -0.29
CA CYS A 254 -9.68 -3.36 -1.59
C CYS A 254 -10.38 -2.72 -2.80
N HIS A 255 -9.77 -1.89 -3.65
CA HIS A 255 -10.43 -1.53 -4.92
C HIS A 255 -10.38 -2.70 -5.91
N LEU A 256 -9.18 -3.20 -6.20
CA LEU A 256 -8.95 -4.31 -7.14
C LEU A 256 -8.01 -5.35 -6.52
N LYS A 257 -8.48 -6.59 -6.37
CA LYS A 257 -7.69 -7.70 -5.82
C LYS A 257 -7.50 -8.82 -6.84
N PHE A 258 -6.26 -9.30 -6.98
CA PHE A 258 -5.93 -10.55 -7.66
C PHE A 258 -5.38 -11.54 -6.66
N ASP A 259 -6.01 -12.71 -6.57
CA ASP A 259 -5.59 -13.79 -5.69
C ASP A 259 -5.49 -15.10 -6.47
N ASN A 260 -4.33 -15.76 -6.39
CA ASN A 260 -4.04 -17.00 -7.11
C ASN A 260 -4.24 -16.86 -8.64
N CYS A 261 -3.83 -15.73 -9.22
CA CYS A 261 -3.97 -15.46 -10.66
C CYS A 261 -2.63 -15.59 -11.40
N ASN A 262 -2.66 -15.87 -12.70
CA ASN A 262 -1.48 -15.90 -13.56
C ASN A 262 -1.71 -15.09 -14.83
N GLY A 263 -0.70 -14.34 -15.29
CA GLY A 263 -0.80 -13.54 -16.52
C GLY A 263 -1.68 -12.29 -16.36
N VAL A 264 -1.68 -11.66 -15.18
CA VAL A 264 -2.53 -10.51 -14.88
C VAL A 264 -2.07 -9.27 -15.66
N MET A 265 -2.99 -8.57 -16.31
CA MET A 265 -2.72 -7.28 -16.96
C MET A 265 -3.69 -6.21 -16.45
N VAL A 266 -3.16 -5.07 -15.99
CA VAL A 266 -3.96 -3.92 -15.58
C VAL A 266 -3.38 -2.66 -16.22
N HIS A 267 -4.18 -1.93 -16.99
CA HIS A 267 -3.69 -0.67 -17.58
C HIS A 267 -4.77 0.36 -17.86
N ASP A 268 -4.40 1.63 -17.88
CA ASP A 268 -5.33 2.74 -18.13
C ASP A 268 -6.50 2.77 -17.13
N VAL A 269 -6.30 2.26 -15.90
CA VAL A 269 -7.32 2.29 -14.85
C VAL A 269 -7.16 3.53 -13.96
N THR A 270 -8.29 4.04 -13.49
CA THR A 270 -8.33 5.11 -12.48
C THR A 270 -8.93 4.58 -11.18
N ILE A 271 -8.23 4.76 -10.06
CA ILE A 271 -8.71 4.40 -8.73
C ILE A 271 -8.76 5.65 -7.84
N SER A 272 -9.86 5.86 -7.15
CA SER A 272 -10.04 7.02 -6.28
C SER A 272 -10.88 6.75 -5.02
N SER A 273 -10.32 7.06 -3.86
CA SER A 273 -11.03 7.20 -2.57
C SER A 273 -10.40 8.35 -1.77
N PRO A 274 -11.09 8.90 -0.74
CA PRO A 274 -10.48 9.86 0.17
C PRO A 274 -9.18 9.33 0.79
N GLY A 275 -8.18 10.19 0.99
CA GLY A 275 -6.88 9.81 1.52
C GLY A 275 -6.89 9.33 2.98
N ASP A 276 -7.99 9.57 3.70
CA ASP A 276 -8.25 9.11 5.07
C ASP A 276 -9.18 7.88 5.12
N SER A 277 -9.50 7.27 3.97
CA SER A 277 -10.33 6.06 3.93
C SER A 277 -9.52 4.81 4.34
N PRO A 278 -9.91 4.09 5.41
CA PRO A 278 -9.06 3.05 5.98
C PRO A 278 -9.00 1.78 5.13
N ASN A 279 -7.79 1.27 4.92
CA ASN A 279 -7.49 0.00 4.23
C ASN A 279 -8.05 -0.09 2.81
N THR A 280 -8.02 1.03 2.09
CA THR A 280 -8.54 1.12 0.73
C THR A 280 -7.50 0.91 -0.35
N ASP A 281 -6.68 -0.15 -0.27
CA ASP A 281 -5.62 -0.41 -1.26
C ASP A 281 -6.13 -0.27 -2.70
N GLY A 282 -5.31 0.27 -3.59
CA GLY A 282 -5.63 0.37 -5.02
C GLY A 282 -5.66 -1.01 -5.68
N ILE A 283 -4.48 -1.56 -5.93
CA ILE A 283 -4.31 -2.91 -6.49
C ILE A 283 -3.63 -3.82 -5.46
N HIS A 284 -4.33 -4.86 -5.03
CA HIS A 284 -3.85 -5.83 -4.07
C HIS A 284 -3.54 -7.17 -4.75
N LEU A 285 -2.27 -7.57 -4.75
CA LEU A 285 -1.79 -8.80 -5.36
C LEU A 285 -1.46 -9.84 -4.28
N GLN A 286 -1.98 -11.05 -4.43
CA GLN A 286 -1.71 -12.17 -3.55
C GLN A 286 -1.60 -13.46 -4.36
N ASN A 287 -0.63 -14.33 -4.04
CA ASN A 287 -0.42 -15.62 -4.72
C ASN A 287 -0.40 -15.53 -6.26
N SER A 288 -0.03 -14.38 -6.83
CA SER A 288 -0.25 -14.09 -8.25
C SER A 288 1.07 -13.92 -9.00
N LYS A 289 1.13 -14.45 -10.22
CA LYS A 289 2.37 -14.54 -11.00
C LYS A 289 2.21 -13.91 -12.37
N ASP A 290 3.31 -13.40 -12.91
CA ASP A 290 3.36 -12.81 -14.25
C ASP A 290 2.35 -11.66 -14.36
N VAL A 291 2.61 -10.58 -13.62
CA VAL A 291 1.69 -9.45 -13.46
C VAL A 291 2.30 -8.22 -14.13
N LEU A 292 1.51 -7.55 -14.98
CA LEU A 292 1.87 -6.29 -15.63
C LEU A 292 0.85 -5.21 -15.26
N ILE A 293 1.32 -4.12 -14.62
CA ILE A 293 0.49 -2.96 -14.26
C ILE A 293 1.10 -1.70 -14.88
N TYR A 294 0.35 -0.96 -15.70
CA TYR A 294 0.89 0.27 -16.28
C TYR A 294 -0.12 1.36 -16.63
N SER A 295 0.38 2.57 -16.92
CA SER A 295 -0.43 3.73 -17.37
C SER A 295 -1.66 4.00 -16.49
N SER A 296 -1.54 3.85 -15.17
CA SER A 296 -2.69 3.88 -14.26
C SER A 296 -2.50 4.93 -13.17
N SER A 297 -3.62 5.48 -12.67
CA SER A 297 -3.62 6.51 -11.62
C SER A 297 -4.40 6.03 -10.41
N MET A 298 -3.80 6.11 -9.22
CA MET A 298 -4.38 5.61 -7.99
C MET A 298 -4.25 6.64 -6.87
N ALA A 299 -5.40 7.01 -6.30
CA ALA A 299 -5.53 7.87 -5.13
C ALA A 299 -6.40 7.14 -4.11
N CYS A 300 -5.86 6.76 -2.95
CA CYS A 300 -6.59 6.00 -1.95
C CYS A 300 -6.09 6.31 -0.53
N GLY A 301 -6.69 5.69 0.48
CA GLY A 301 -6.27 5.88 1.87
C GLY A 301 -5.28 4.83 2.38
N ASP A 302 -4.87 3.86 1.55
CA ASP A 302 -3.83 2.88 1.88
C ASP A 302 -2.87 2.67 0.68
N ASP A 303 -2.21 1.51 0.58
CA ASP A 303 -1.24 1.20 -0.47
C ASP A 303 -1.84 1.37 -1.88
N CYS A 304 -1.19 2.13 -2.77
CA CYS A 304 -1.58 2.18 -4.19
C CYS A 304 -1.47 0.79 -4.82
N ILE A 305 -0.36 0.09 -4.56
CA ILE A 305 -0.17 -1.30 -4.94
C ILE A 305 0.42 -2.04 -3.75
N SER A 306 -0.25 -3.10 -3.30
CA SER A 306 0.25 -4.01 -2.27
C SER A 306 0.56 -5.39 -2.86
N ILE A 307 1.79 -5.86 -2.64
CA ILE A 307 2.32 -7.12 -3.17
C ILE A 307 2.52 -8.10 -2.01
N GLN A 308 1.62 -9.06 -1.86
CA GLN A 308 1.64 -10.04 -0.79
C GLN A 308 2.42 -11.31 -1.15
N THR A 309 2.46 -12.24 -0.21
CA THR A 309 3.09 -13.56 -0.37
C THR A 309 2.58 -14.32 -1.60
N GLY A 310 3.44 -15.19 -2.14
CA GLY A 310 3.18 -16.05 -3.29
C GLY A 310 3.26 -15.33 -4.63
N CYS A 311 3.69 -14.05 -4.63
CA CYS A 311 3.80 -13.26 -5.84
C CYS A 311 5.18 -13.36 -6.49
N SER A 312 5.22 -13.45 -7.83
CA SER A 312 6.47 -13.43 -8.58
C SER A 312 6.33 -12.88 -9.99
N ASN A 313 7.40 -12.31 -10.55
CA ASN A 313 7.42 -11.73 -11.90
C ASN A 313 6.39 -10.60 -12.03
N ILE A 314 6.57 -9.55 -11.24
CA ILE A 314 5.69 -8.37 -11.26
C ILE A 314 6.43 -7.22 -11.91
N TYR A 315 5.80 -6.61 -12.91
CA TYR A 315 6.30 -5.42 -13.58
C TYR A 315 5.28 -4.29 -13.51
N VAL A 316 5.65 -3.22 -12.81
CA VAL A 316 4.86 -1.99 -12.68
C VAL A 316 5.57 -0.85 -13.37
N HIS A 317 4.90 -0.14 -14.29
CA HIS A 317 5.48 1.07 -14.89
C HIS A 317 4.49 2.17 -15.28
N ASN A 318 4.93 3.42 -15.34
CA ASN A 318 4.08 4.56 -15.73
C ASN A 318 2.83 4.71 -14.84
N VAL A 319 3.03 4.70 -13.52
CA VAL A 319 1.94 4.80 -12.53
C VAL A 319 2.01 6.13 -11.79
N ASN A 320 0.85 6.76 -11.56
CA ASN A 320 0.72 7.86 -10.62
C ASN A 320 0.05 7.36 -9.34
N CYS A 321 0.64 7.68 -8.19
CA CYS A 321 0.20 7.21 -6.89
C CYS A 321 0.14 8.39 -5.92
N GLY A 322 -1.02 8.64 -5.32
CA GLY A 322 -1.15 9.75 -4.37
C GLY A 322 -2.54 10.36 -4.29
N PRO A 323 -3.06 10.62 -3.08
CA PRO A 323 -2.52 10.24 -1.76
C PRO A 323 -2.59 8.72 -1.49
N GLY A 324 -2.06 8.28 -0.33
CA GLY A 324 -2.09 6.88 0.12
C GLY A 324 -0.81 6.44 0.83
N HIS A 325 -0.55 5.13 0.91
CA HIS A 325 0.62 4.57 1.59
C HIS A 325 1.77 4.15 0.66
N GLY A 326 1.69 4.47 -0.64
CA GLY A 326 2.76 4.18 -1.61
C GLY A 326 2.64 2.81 -2.27
N ILE A 327 3.77 2.26 -2.73
CA ILE A 327 3.84 0.91 -3.29
C ILE A 327 4.58 0.01 -2.31
N SER A 328 3.89 -1.02 -1.81
CA SER A 328 4.37 -1.86 -0.72
C SER A 328 4.51 -3.32 -1.13
N ILE A 329 5.65 -3.92 -0.78
CA ILE A 329 5.81 -5.38 -0.71
C ILE A 329 5.52 -5.79 0.74
N GLY A 330 4.44 -6.55 0.94
CA GLY A 330 3.96 -7.01 2.24
C GLY A 330 2.70 -6.30 2.74
N SER A 331 2.33 -6.49 4.01
CA SER A 331 3.14 -7.13 5.05
C SER A 331 3.32 -8.65 4.87
N LEU A 332 4.55 -9.15 5.05
CA LEU A 332 4.89 -10.56 4.80
C LEU A 332 5.22 -11.34 6.08
N GLY A 333 4.76 -12.59 6.17
CA GLY A 333 5.15 -13.50 7.26
C GLY A 333 4.35 -13.33 8.55
N LYS A 334 3.12 -12.80 8.48
CA LYS A 334 2.22 -12.65 9.64
C LYS A 334 2.05 -13.98 10.36
N ASP A 335 1.91 -13.95 11.68
CA ASP A 335 1.67 -15.15 12.50
C ASP A 335 2.70 -16.27 12.27
N ASN A 336 3.97 -15.87 12.10
CA ASN A 336 5.12 -16.75 11.87
C ASN A 336 5.00 -17.61 10.60
N THR A 337 4.22 -17.16 9.61
CA THR A 337 4.07 -17.85 8.34
C THR A 337 5.27 -17.66 7.42
N ARG A 338 5.40 -18.55 6.44
CA ARG A 338 6.39 -18.43 5.36
C ARG A 338 5.84 -17.54 4.26
N ALA A 339 6.63 -16.57 3.82
CA ALA A 339 6.27 -15.66 2.75
C ALA A 339 7.34 -15.63 1.64
N CYS A 340 6.87 -15.71 0.40
CA CYS A 340 7.74 -15.79 -0.78
C CYS A 340 7.34 -14.72 -1.79
N VAL A 341 8.27 -13.80 -2.10
CA VAL A 341 8.10 -12.79 -3.15
C VAL A 341 9.39 -12.71 -3.95
N SER A 342 9.30 -12.69 -5.28
CA SER A 342 10.52 -12.60 -6.10
C SER A 342 10.32 -11.90 -7.44
N ASN A 343 11.41 -11.35 -7.97
CA ASN A 343 11.44 -10.73 -9.30
C ASN A 343 10.37 -9.64 -9.47
N ILE A 344 10.56 -8.54 -8.74
CA ILE A 344 9.67 -7.39 -8.72
C ILE A 344 10.39 -6.20 -9.34
N THR A 345 9.81 -5.60 -10.38
CA THR A 345 10.30 -4.35 -10.95
C THR A 345 9.20 -3.30 -10.91
N VAL A 346 9.48 -2.19 -10.25
CA VAL A 346 8.61 -1.01 -10.18
C VAL A 346 9.40 0.17 -10.74
N ARG A 347 8.90 0.81 -11.79
CA ARG A 347 9.61 1.93 -12.41
C ARG A 347 8.74 3.00 -13.02
N ASP A 348 9.32 4.16 -13.30
CA ASP A 348 8.60 5.27 -13.96
C ASP A 348 7.33 5.63 -13.18
N VAL A 349 7.46 5.83 -11.87
CA VAL A 349 6.34 6.12 -10.96
C VAL A 349 6.44 7.55 -10.45
N ASN A 350 5.32 8.27 -10.46
CA ASN A 350 5.19 9.53 -9.75
C ASN A 350 4.38 9.30 -8.48
N MET A 351 4.93 9.70 -7.34
CA MET A 351 4.30 9.60 -6.03
C MET A 351 4.13 11.00 -5.45
N HIS A 352 2.93 11.33 -4.97
CA HIS A 352 2.69 12.62 -4.34
C HIS A 352 1.81 12.50 -3.10
N ASN A 353 2.16 13.21 -2.03
CA ASN A 353 1.37 13.26 -0.79
C ASN A 353 1.03 11.85 -0.24
N THR A 354 1.97 10.91 -0.38
CA THR A 354 1.86 9.56 0.20
C THR A 354 2.65 9.47 1.50
N MET A 355 2.21 8.61 2.41
CA MET A 355 2.95 8.31 3.64
C MET A 355 4.29 7.66 3.31
N ASN A 356 4.31 6.70 2.39
CA ASN A 356 5.55 6.05 1.95
C ASN A 356 5.71 6.19 0.44
N GLY A 357 6.95 6.12 -0.03
CA GLY A 357 7.24 5.95 -1.44
C GLY A 357 7.19 4.47 -1.82
N VAL A 358 8.37 3.84 -1.84
CA VAL A 358 8.51 2.39 -2.02
C VAL A 358 8.88 1.72 -0.70
N ARG A 359 8.15 0.68 -0.36
CA ARG A 359 8.18 0.09 0.98
C ARG A 359 8.23 -1.43 0.94
N ILE A 360 9.00 -2.03 1.84
CA ILE A 360 8.96 -3.47 2.12
C ILE A 360 8.67 -3.67 3.62
N LYS A 361 7.61 -4.41 3.95
CA LYS A 361 7.18 -4.68 5.32
C LYS A 361 7.14 -6.17 5.59
N THR A 362 7.80 -6.63 6.65
CA THR A 362 7.75 -8.03 7.07
C THR A 362 7.53 -8.13 8.57
N TRP A 363 6.70 -9.07 9.00
CA TRP A 363 6.41 -9.30 10.41
C TRP A 363 7.61 -9.93 11.12
N GLN A 364 7.84 -9.52 12.36
CA GLN A 364 8.71 -10.28 13.25
C GLN A 364 8.18 -11.70 13.43
N GLY A 365 9.07 -12.69 13.36
CA GLY A 365 8.74 -14.11 13.50
C GLY A 365 8.43 -14.82 12.19
N GLY A 366 8.24 -14.07 11.09
CA GLY A 366 8.03 -14.62 9.75
C GLY A 366 9.24 -15.40 9.22
N SER A 367 9.05 -16.09 8.09
CA SER A 367 10.09 -16.86 7.39
C SER A 367 9.92 -16.79 5.87
N GLY A 368 10.82 -17.38 5.09
CA GLY A 368 10.86 -17.30 3.62
C GLY A 368 11.74 -16.15 3.11
N SER A 369 11.48 -15.66 1.90
CA SER A 369 12.38 -14.71 1.22
C SER A 369 11.65 -13.70 0.32
N VAL A 370 12.20 -12.49 0.27
CA VAL A 370 11.99 -11.46 -0.75
C VAL A 370 13.29 -11.28 -1.52
N GLN A 371 13.28 -11.52 -2.83
CA GLN A 371 14.51 -11.46 -3.63
C GLN A 371 14.32 -10.85 -5.03
N GLY A 372 15.34 -10.14 -5.51
CA GLY A 372 15.36 -9.59 -6.87
C GLY A 372 14.31 -8.50 -7.04
N VAL A 373 14.48 -7.40 -6.30
CA VAL A 373 13.59 -6.24 -6.33
C VAL A 373 14.31 -5.07 -6.96
N LEU A 374 13.65 -4.37 -7.89
CA LEU A 374 14.15 -3.15 -8.51
C LEU A 374 13.09 -2.05 -8.41
N PHE A 375 13.42 -0.98 -7.71
CA PHE A 375 12.70 0.29 -7.71
C PHE A 375 13.52 1.31 -8.52
N SER A 376 13.05 1.72 -9.70
CA SER A 376 13.85 2.56 -10.61
C SER A 376 13.07 3.73 -11.21
N ASN A 377 13.64 4.93 -11.29
CA ASN A 377 12.95 6.11 -11.83
C ASN A 377 11.66 6.47 -11.07
N ILE A 378 11.80 6.80 -9.79
CA ILE A 378 10.65 7.16 -8.95
C ILE A 378 10.78 8.62 -8.57
N GLN A 379 9.76 9.41 -8.93
CA GLN A 379 9.65 10.81 -8.54
C GLN A 379 8.74 10.90 -7.33
N VAL A 380 9.24 11.50 -6.25
CA VAL A 380 8.48 11.71 -5.01
C VAL A 380 8.24 13.20 -4.79
N SER A 381 7.01 13.58 -4.45
CA SER A 381 6.66 14.96 -4.10
C SER A 381 5.91 14.96 -2.77
N GLU A 382 6.49 15.60 -1.75
CA GLU A 382 5.86 15.69 -0.42
C GLU A 382 5.50 14.31 0.15
N VAL A 383 6.38 13.33 -0.06
CA VAL A 383 6.25 11.97 0.49
C VAL A 383 6.89 11.90 1.87
N GLU A 384 6.24 11.31 2.86
CA GLU A 384 6.79 11.33 4.22
C GLU A 384 8.05 10.48 4.35
N LEU A 385 7.97 9.22 3.90
CA LEU A 385 9.03 8.21 3.93
C LEU A 385 9.28 7.62 2.53
N PRO A 386 10.11 8.22 1.67
CA PRO A 386 10.28 7.78 0.28
C PRO A 386 10.77 6.35 0.11
N ILE A 387 11.65 5.87 0.99
CA ILE A 387 12.28 4.55 0.87
C ILE A 387 12.24 3.86 2.24
N VAL A 388 11.56 2.71 2.31
CA VAL A 388 11.36 1.98 3.57
C VAL A 388 11.62 0.48 3.42
N ILE A 389 12.38 -0.07 4.35
CA ILE A 389 12.39 -1.49 4.69
C ILE A 389 12.15 -1.59 6.20
N ASP A 390 11.11 -2.31 6.58
CA ASP A 390 10.78 -2.58 7.99
C ASP A 390 10.54 -4.08 8.20
N GLN A 391 11.47 -4.74 8.90
CA GLN A 391 11.33 -6.14 9.35
C GLN A 391 10.75 -6.27 10.76
N PHE A 392 10.35 -5.16 11.38
CA PHE A 392 9.79 -5.13 12.73
C PHE A 392 8.27 -4.89 12.72
N TYR A 393 7.62 -5.08 11.57
CA TYR A 393 6.21 -4.76 11.38
C TYR A 393 5.32 -5.44 12.41
N CYS A 394 4.41 -4.67 13.00
CA CYS A 394 3.49 -5.16 14.01
C CYS A 394 2.22 -4.31 14.14
N ASP A 395 1.08 -4.97 14.41
CA ASP A 395 -0.24 -4.35 14.57
C ASP A 395 -0.64 -3.99 16.01
N LYS A 396 0.32 -4.07 16.94
CA LYS A 396 0.08 -3.85 18.37
C LYS A 396 1.04 -2.80 18.88
N ARG A 397 0.55 -1.97 19.82
CA ARG A 397 1.36 -0.97 20.52
C ARG A 397 2.65 -1.50 21.16
N THR A 398 2.69 -2.80 21.45
CA THR A 398 3.86 -3.48 22.02
C THR A 398 3.90 -4.90 21.50
N CYS A 399 5.00 -5.24 20.85
CA CYS A 399 5.22 -6.54 20.26
C CYS A 399 6.41 -7.22 20.93
N LYS A 400 6.33 -8.53 21.08
CA LYS A 400 7.45 -9.29 21.61
C LYS A 400 8.47 -9.42 20.49
N ASN A 401 9.73 -9.12 20.80
CA ASN A 401 10.81 -9.36 19.85
C ASN A 401 10.84 -10.84 19.48
N GLN A 402 10.83 -11.11 18.18
CA GLN A 402 11.06 -12.43 17.61
C GLN A 402 12.33 -12.39 16.76
N THR A 403 13.07 -13.50 16.74
CA THR A 403 14.37 -13.60 16.05
C THR A 403 14.25 -14.03 14.59
N SER A 404 13.22 -14.81 14.24
CA SER A 404 12.94 -15.14 12.85
C SER A 404 12.43 -13.92 12.09
N ALA A 405 12.77 -13.82 10.81
CA ALA A 405 12.29 -12.79 9.90
C ALA A 405 12.29 -13.35 8.47
N VAL A 406 11.58 -12.68 7.56
CA VAL A 406 11.65 -12.99 6.13
C VAL A 406 12.99 -12.49 5.58
N SER A 407 13.74 -13.33 4.87
CA SER A 407 15.04 -12.96 4.27
C SER A 407 14.86 -11.90 3.18
N LEU A 408 15.72 -10.88 3.16
CA LEU A 408 15.68 -9.78 2.18
C LEU A 408 17.04 -9.69 1.47
N ALA A 409 17.04 -9.94 0.17
CA ALA A 409 18.26 -9.95 -0.63
C ALA A 409 18.07 -9.35 -2.02
N GLY A 410 19.08 -8.64 -2.53
CA GLY A 410 19.09 -8.16 -3.92
C GLY A 410 18.01 -7.12 -4.17
N ILE A 411 18.01 -6.04 -3.37
CA ILE A 411 17.05 -4.94 -3.45
C ILE A 411 17.77 -3.70 -3.99
N ASN A 412 17.32 -3.22 -5.14
CA ASN A 412 17.96 -2.12 -5.85
C ASN A 412 17.05 -0.90 -5.90
N TYR A 413 17.58 0.24 -5.45
CA TYR A 413 16.93 1.54 -5.50
C TYR A 413 17.71 2.45 -6.44
N GLU A 414 17.10 2.85 -7.56
CA GLU A 414 17.77 3.57 -8.64
C GLU A 414 17.00 4.83 -9.05
N ARG A 415 17.68 5.98 -9.13
CA ARG A 415 17.10 7.23 -9.63
C ARG A 415 15.78 7.59 -8.91
N ILE A 416 15.80 7.52 -7.58
CA ILE A 416 14.70 7.98 -6.73
C ILE A 416 14.97 9.43 -6.35
N ARG A 417 14.11 10.35 -6.80
CA ARG A 417 14.36 11.79 -6.71
C ARG A 417 13.13 12.56 -6.28
N GLY A 418 13.34 13.72 -5.65
CA GLY A 418 12.28 14.67 -5.36
C GLY A 418 12.28 15.16 -3.92
N THR A 419 11.11 15.28 -3.29
CA THR A 419 10.96 15.88 -1.96
C THR A 419 10.33 14.96 -0.92
N TYR A 420 10.74 15.15 0.35
CA TYR A 420 10.20 14.41 1.48
C TYR A 420 9.91 15.29 2.70
N THR A 421 9.04 14.82 3.59
CA THR A 421 8.59 15.59 4.76
C THR A 421 8.99 15.00 6.11
N VAL A 422 9.35 13.71 6.23
CA VAL A 422 9.72 13.11 7.53
C VAL A 422 11.14 12.53 7.52
N LYS A 423 11.41 11.50 6.72
CA LYS A 423 12.72 10.82 6.69
C LYS A 423 13.00 10.30 5.29
N PRO A 424 14.19 10.52 4.72
CA PRO A 424 14.47 10.15 3.33
C PRO A 424 14.57 8.62 3.14
N VAL A 425 15.17 7.93 4.12
CA VAL A 425 15.42 6.48 4.10
C VAL A 425 15.22 5.90 5.50
N HIS A 426 14.48 4.80 5.58
CA HIS A 426 14.33 4.00 6.78
C HIS A 426 14.58 2.53 6.47
N PHE A 427 15.73 1.99 6.87
CA PHE A 427 16.02 0.57 6.80
C PHE A 427 16.15 -0.01 8.21
N ALA A 428 15.18 -0.84 8.60
CA ALA A 428 15.15 -1.53 9.87
C ALA A 428 15.11 -3.04 9.63
N CYS A 429 16.29 -3.67 9.66
CA CYS A 429 16.44 -5.11 9.40
C CYS A 429 16.76 -5.90 10.68
N SER A 430 16.49 -7.21 10.69
CA SER A 430 16.71 -8.10 11.83
C SER A 430 18.20 -8.30 12.14
N ASP A 431 18.56 -8.33 13.42
CA ASP A 431 19.91 -8.74 13.87
C ASP A 431 20.26 -10.17 13.48
N ASN A 432 19.26 -11.04 13.44
CA ASN A 432 19.41 -12.46 13.14
C ASN A 432 19.33 -12.77 11.64
N LEU A 433 18.74 -11.87 10.86
CA LEU A 433 18.61 -12.01 9.41
C LEU A 433 18.71 -10.63 8.74
N PRO A 434 19.93 -10.04 8.71
CA PRO A 434 20.17 -8.74 8.08
C PRO A 434 19.71 -8.70 6.63
N CYS A 435 19.33 -7.51 6.16
CA CYS A 435 19.12 -7.28 4.73
C CYS A 435 20.48 -7.25 4.02
N VAL A 436 20.60 -7.96 2.92
CA VAL A 436 21.86 -8.08 2.17
C VAL A 436 21.70 -7.71 0.70
N ASP A 437 22.81 -7.34 0.05
CA ASP A 437 22.82 -6.95 -1.36
C ASP A 437 21.80 -5.83 -1.66
N VAL A 438 21.70 -4.85 -0.76
CA VAL A 438 20.91 -3.62 -0.93
C VAL A 438 21.75 -2.58 -1.66
N SER A 439 21.32 -2.10 -2.82
CA SER A 439 22.06 -1.08 -3.58
C SER A 439 21.30 0.23 -3.74
N LEU A 440 22.01 1.34 -3.59
CA LEU A 440 21.49 2.70 -3.82
C LEU A 440 22.26 3.35 -4.97
N THR A 441 21.54 3.81 -5.99
CA THR A 441 22.10 4.48 -7.17
C THR A 441 21.30 5.74 -7.49
N SER A 442 21.97 6.89 -7.55
CA SER A 442 21.38 8.18 -7.93
C SER A 442 20.14 8.57 -7.12
N VAL A 443 20.21 8.42 -5.79
CA VAL A 443 19.14 8.83 -4.86
C VAL A 443 19.33 10.30 -4.48
N GLU A 444 18.34 11.14 -4.80
CA GLU A 444 18.38 12.59 -4.57
C GLU A 444 17.04 13.11 -3.99
N LEU A 445 16.95 13.06 -2.67
CA LEU A 445 15.78 13.43 -1.86
C LEU A 445 16.05 14.74 -1.12
N LYS A 446 15.18 15.72 -1.29
CA LYS A 446 15.31 17.04 -0.65
C LYS A 446 14.23 17.21 0.43
N PRO A 447 14.59 17.63 1.64
CA PRO A 447 13.60 17.87 2.67
C PRO A 447 12.74 19.09 2.35
N ILE A 448 11.48 19.06 2.75
CA ILE A 448 10.61 20.24 2.87
C ILE A 448 10.58 20.61 4.36
N GLN A 449 11.40 21.58 4.75
CA GLN A 449 11.67 21.94 6.15
C GLN A 449 10.54 22.70 6.84
N GLU A 450 9.64 23.35 6.10
CA GLU A 450 8.81 24.42 6.66
C GLU A 450 7.64 23.93 7.53
N GLN A 451 7.40 22.61 7.63
CA GLN A 451 6.20 22.07 8.30
C GLN A 451 6.43 20.85 9.22
N TYR A 452 7.57 20.14 9.14
CA TYR A 452 7.72 18.81 9.76
C TYR A 452 9.08 18.58 10.44
N HIS A 453 9.09 17.70 11.45
CA HIS A 453 10.34 17.31 12.11
C HIS A 453 11.08 16.33 11.21
N LEU A 454 12.26 16.74 10.74
CA LEU A 454 13.05 15.95 9.82
C LEU A 454 14.00 15.02 10.58
N TYR A 455 13.97 13.74 10.21
CA TYR A 455 14.89 12.74 10.72
C TYR A 455 16.00 12.47 9.70
N ASN A 456 17.20 12.19 10.21
CA ASN A 456 18.31 11.69 9.39
C ASN A 456 17.98 10.30 8.81
N PRO A 457 18.63 9.90 7.69
CA PRO A 457 18.58 8.53 7.21
C PRO A 457 18.86 7.53 8.34
N PHE A 458 18.09 6.44 8.37
CA PHE A 458 18.24 5.38 9.36
C PHE A 458 18.53 4.06 8.66
N CYS A 459 19.54 3.34 9.15
CA CYS A 459 19.87 2.00 8.71
C CYS A 459 20.21 1.15 9.93
N TRP A 460 19.63 -0.04 10.01
CA TRP A 460 19.93 -1.04 11.01
C TRP A 460 20.03 -2.41 10.33
N GLN A 461 21.17 -3.08 10.52
CA GLN A 461 21.45 -4.40 9.93
C GLN A 461 21.19 -4.47 8.41
N THR A 462 21.55 -3.40 7.70
CA THR A 462 21.39 -3.32 6.25
C THR A 462 22.76 -3.27 5.60
N TYR A 463 23.04 -4.25 4.74
CA TYR A 463 24.33 -4.43 4.09
C TYR A 463 24.19 -4.37 2.57
N GLY A 464 25.16 -3.74 1.91
CA GLY A 464 25.23 -3.68 0.46
C GLY A 464 26.17 -2.60 -0.03
N GLU A 465 25.72 -1.73 -0.94
CA GLU A 465 26.60 -0.74 -1.57
C GLU A 465 25.91 0.57 -1.97
N LEU A 466 26.65 1.67 -1.85
CA LEU A 466 26.32 2.95 -2.47
C LEU A 466 27.05 3.03 -3.81
N LYS A 467 26.33 2.88 -4.92
CA LYS A 467 26.93 2.91 -6.28
C LYS A 467 27.26 4.33 -6.74
N THR A 468 26.55 5.32 -6.20
CA THR A 468 26.84 6.74 -6.40
C THR A 468 26.61 7.50 -5.09
N PRO A 469 27.17 8.72 -4.94
CA PRO A 469 26.78 9.61 -3.85
C PRO A 469 25.26 9.83 -3.81
N THR A 470 24.71 9.98 -2.60
CA THR A 470 23.29 10.24 -2.36
C THR A 470 23.09 11.63 -1.77
N VAL A 471 21.91 12.20 -1.99
CA VAL A 471 21.47 13.43 -1.34
C VAL A 471 20.17 13.13 -0.59
N PRO A 472 20.09 13.31 0.74
CA PRO A 472 21.23 13.51 1.65
C PRO A 472 22.19 12.29 1.67
N PRO A 473 23.40 12.42 2.25
CA PRO A 473 24.30 11.28 2.46
C PRO A 473 23.64 10.19 3.31
N ILE A 474 23.69 8.93 2.87
CA ILE A 474 23.17 7.76 3.58
C ILE A 474 24.36 6.94 4.11
N ASP A 475 25.11 7.53 5.04
CA ASP A 475 26.34 6.94 5.58
C ASP A 475 26.08 5.75 6.54
N CYS A 476 24.82 5.50 6.88
CA CYS A 476 24.42 4.41 7.77
C CYS A 476 24.40 3.02 7.10
N LEU A 477 24.41 2.96 5.76
CA LEU A 477 24.43 1.68 5.04
C LEU A 477 25.77 0.98 5.26
N GLN A 478 25.75 -0.28 5.71
CA GLN A 478 26.97 -1.03 5.93
C GLN A 478 27.48 -1.61 4.61
N ILE A 479 28.70 -1.24 4.21
CA ILE A 479 29.24 -1.69 2.92
C ILE A 479 29.68 -3.16 2.99
N GLY A 480 29.30 -3.94 1.98
CA GLY A 480 29.67 -5.34 1.84
C GLY A 480 28.62 -6.31 2.40
N LYS A 481 29.07 -7.29 3.19
CA LYS A 481 28.23 -8.37 3.75
C LYS A 481 28.42 -8.47 5.26
N PRO A 482 27.42 -8.99 6.01
CA PRO A 482 27.56 -9.22 7.44
C PRO A 482 28.71 -10.18 7.75
N THR A 483 29.40 -9.96 8.86
CA THR A 483 30.56 -10.79 9.29
C THR A 483 30.18 -12.19 9.76
N ASN A 484 28.94 -12.37 10.23
CA ASN A 484 28.38 -13.66 10.60
C ASN A 484 27.70 -14.30 9.38
N ASN A 485 28.32 -15.35 8.84
CA ASN A 485 27.71 -16.23 7.84
C ASN A 485 26.68 -17.15 8.53
N ARG A 486 25.50 -16.61 8.88
CA ARG A 486 24.37 -17.49 9.18
C ARG A 486 24.05 -18.26 7.89
N ILE A 487 24.18 -19.57 7.93
CA ILE A 487 23.79 -20.45 6.82
C ILE A 487 22.27 -20.30 6.65
N GLN A 488 21.83 -19.86 5.47
CA GLN A 488 20.40 -19.85 5.13
C GLN A 488 19.87 -21.28 5.28
N THR A 489 18.80 -21.42 6.05
CA THR A 489 18.12 -22.69 6.27
C THR A 489 16.98 -22.88 5.27
N ASP A 490 16.44 -24.09 5.14
CA ASP A 490 15.26 -24.35 4.29
C ASP A 490 14.05 -23.46 4.65
N HIS A 491 13.99 -22.95 5.89
CA HIS A 491 12.98 -21.99 6.34
C HIS A 491 13.18 -20.58 5.76
N ASP A 492 14.40 -20.22 5.38
CA ASP A 492 14.76 -18.88 4.89
C ASP A 492 14.69 -18.78 3.35
N LEU A 493 14.38 -19.89 2.66
CA LEU A 493 14.35 -19.99 1.21
C LEU A 493 12.91 -19.99 0.67
N CYS A 494 12.79 -19.79 -0.63
CA CYS A 494 11.66 -20.02 -1.51
C CYS A 494 12.25 -20.57 -2.83
#